data_AF-A0A369J6C2-F1
#
_entry.id   AF-A0A369J6C2-F1
#
_cell.length_a   1.000
_cell.length_b   1.000
_cell.length_c   1.000
_cell.angle_alpha   90.00
_cell.angle_beta   90.00
_cell.angle_gamma   90.00
#
_symmetry.space_group_name_H-M   'P 1'
#
loop_
_entity.id
_entity.type
_entity.pdbx_description
1 polymer ?
#
loop_
_entity_poly.entity_id
_entity_poly.type
_entity_poly.pdbx_seq_one_letter_code
_entity_poly.pdbx_strand_id
1 'polypeptide(L)'
;MTPGAVFALPSHSSSSRARESDIEADRATDKALLETLGVIAADFEKAVDKYKKLDGKAKHLQAILEAVQVALQCGICERLHGDGVTFHECGHTAGGTCVRDAFRRILEQRLPAVVGFPISRDELRQIANQILLFGGDPNIFFSYPCPLCLTTIRRVPATATGLNNVLMDLRPTLATLHDGDGGSSGDDGDVNVIGSNFFCGLFLELEA
;
A
#
# COMPACT_ATOMS: atom_id res chain seq x y z
N MET A 1 -60.14 99.14 -39.80
CA MET A 1 -60.23 97.74 -40.28
C MET A 1 -58.90 97.35 -40.88
N THR A 2 -58.11 96.55 -40.16
CA THR A 2 -57.24 95.46 -40.65
C THR A 2 -56.84 94.61 -39.43
N PRO A 3 -56.82 93.27 -39.53
CA PRO A 3 -56.71 92.36 -38.38
C PRO A 3 -55.31 91.74 -38.21
N GLY A 4 -55.05 91.19 -37.02
CA GLY A 4 -54.36 89.90 -36.86
C GLY A 4 -52.88 89.90 -36.48
N ALA A 5 -52.57 89.38 -35.29
CA ALA A 5 -51.68 88.22 -35.06
C ALA A 5 -51.55 87.96 -33.56
N VAL A 6 -52.19 86.89 -33.06
CA VAL A 6 -51.95 86.34 -31.71
C VAL A 6 -50.86 85.28 -31.84
N PHE A 7 -49.68 85.54 -31.27
CA PHE A 7 -48.64 84.53 -31.10
C PHE A 7 -49.03 83.62 -29.92
N ALA A 8 -49.31 82.35 -30.20
CA ALA A 8 -49.40 81.32 -29.18
C ALA A 8 -47.99 80.82 -28.83
N LEU A 9 -47.58 80.99 -27.57
CA LEU A 9 -46.39 80.34 -27.02
C LEU A 9 -46.66 78.84 -26.81
N PRO A 10 -45.74 77.94 -27.18
CA PRO A 10 -45.90 76.53 -26.88
C PRO A 10 -45.70 76.27 -25.38
N SER A 11 -46.71 75.68 -24.76
CA SER A 11 -46.72 75.24 -23.37
C SER A 11 -45.68 74.13 -23.12
N HIS A 12 -44.78 74.37 -22.17
CA HIS A 12 -43.86 73.38 -21.61
C HIS A 12 -44.62 72.29 -20.83
N SER A 13 -45.09 71.24 -21.50
CA SER A 13 -45.69 70.05 -20.86
C SER A 13 -44.94 68.74 -21.17
N SER A 14 -43.91 68.80 -22.01
CA SER A 14 -43.14 67.65 -22.50
C SER A 14 -41.91 67.28 -21.66
N SER A 15 -41.50 68.11 -20.69
CA SER A 15 -40.25 67.91 -19.92
C SER A 15 -40.41 67.15 -18.59
N SER A 16 -41.60 67.12 -17.98
CA SER A 16 -41.83 66.40 -16.71
C SER A 16 -42.09 64.91 -16.92
N ARG A 17 -42.88 64.56 -17.95
CA ARG A 17 -43.17 63.17 -18.30
C ARG A 17 -41.95 62.38 -18.79
N ALA A 18 -41.05 63.04 -19.52
CA ALA A 18 -39.79 62.42 -19.95
C ALA A 18 -38.87 62.13 -18.76
N ARG A 19 -38.83 63.01 -17.75
CA ARG A 19 -38.05 62.78 -16.53
C ARG A 19 -38.64 61.69 -15.63
N GLU A 20 -39.96 61.58 -15.54
CA GLU A 20 -40.63 60.49 -14.82
C GLU A 20 -40.40 59.13 -15.49
N SER A 21 -40.41 59.07 -16.83
CA SER A 21 -40.10 57.81 -17.55
C SER A 21 -38.65 57.37 -17.38
N ASP A 22 -37.70 58.31 -17.31
CA ASP A 22 -36.29 57.99 -17.08
C ASP A 22 -36.06 57.45 -15.66
N ILE A 23 -36.71 58.04 -14.65
CA ILE A 23 -36.63 57.56 -13.26
C ILE A 23 -37.27 56.17 -13.10
N GLU A 24 -38.38 55.90 -13.79
CA GLU A 24 -39.03 54.58 -13.79
C GLU A 24 -38.13 53.52 -14.46
N ALA A 25 -37.45 53.89 -15.55
CA ALA A 25 -36.49 53.03 -16.24
C ALA A 25 -35.23 52.76 -15.41
N ASP A 26 -34.72 53.76 -14.70
CA ASP A 26 -33.59 53.59 -13.77
C ASP A 26 -33.96 52.67 -12.60
N ARG A 27 -35.15 52.83 -12.02
CA ARG A 27 -35.67 51.92 -10.96
C ARG A 27 -35.84 50.49 -11.46
N ALA A 28 -36.30 50.30 -12.69
CA ALA A 28 -36.44 48.97 -13.28
C ALA A 28 -35.07 48.32 -13.52
N THR A 29 -34.10 49.11 -13.98
CA THR A 29 -32.69 48.68 -14.13
C THR A 29 -32.07 48.30 -12.79
N ASP A 30 -32.24 49.14 -11.77
CA ASP A 30 -31.73 48.90 -10.41
C ASP A 30 -32.34 47.64 -9.80
N LYS A 31 -33.65 47.43 -10.00
CA LYS A 31 -34.34 46.23 -9.55
C LYS A 31 -33.78 44.98 -10.25
N ALA A 32 -33.61 45.03 -11.57
CA ALA A 32 -33.05 43.92 -12.34
C ALA A 32 -31.59 43.62 -11.94
N LEU A 33 -30.81 44.66 -11.63
CA LEU A 33 -29.44 44.54 -11.13
C LEU A 33 -29.42 43.86 -9.75
N LEU A 34 -30.28 44.29 -8.82
CA LEU A 34 -30.39 43.69 -7.48
C LEU A 34 -30.83 42.23 -7.52
N GLU A 35 -31.79 41.89 -8.39
CA GLU A 35 -32.21 40.50 -8.61
C GLU A 35 -31.06 39.65 -9.17
N THR A 36 -30.31 40.17 -10.14
CA THR A 36 -29.14 39.49 -10.72
C THR A 36 -28.03 39.29 -9.70
N LEU A 37 -27.74 40.30 -8.87
CA LEU A 37 -26.75 40.21 -7.79
C LEU A 37 -27.17 39.19 -6.72
N GLY A 38 -28.47 39.09 -6.43
CA GLY A 38 -29.01 38.06 -5.52
C GLY A 38 -28.77 36.64 -6.03
N VAL A 39 -28.94 36.40 -7.34
CA VAL A 39 -28.66 35.10 -7.97
C VAL A 39 -27.16 34.77 -7.89
N ILE A 40 -26.29 35.74 -8.22
CA ILE A 40 -24.83 35.55 -8.15
C ILE A 40 -24.37 35.25 -6.72
N ALA A 41 -24.91 35.95 -5.72
CA ALA A 41 -24.60 35.70 -4.31
C ALA A 41 -25.00 34.27 -3.89
N ALA A 42 -26.19 33.82 -4.26
CA ALA A 42 -26.65 32.47 -3.97
C ALA A 42 -25.79 31.38 -4.64
N ASP A 43 -25.34 31.62 -5.88
CA ASP A 43 -24.45 30.69 -6.57
C ASP A 43 -23.04 30.68 -6.01
N PHE A 44 -22.55 31.83 -5.53
CA PHE A 44 -21.28 31.92 -4.80
C PHE A 44 -21.34 31.15 -3.48
N GLU A 45 -22.42 31.28 -2.70
CA GLU A 45 -22.62 30.50 -1.47
C GLU A 45 -22.61 28.99 -1.74
N LYS A 46 -23.33 28.53 -2.77
CA LYS A 46 -23.31 27.12 -3.20
C LYS A 46 -21.90 26.67 -3.59
N ALA A 47 -21.12 27.53 -4.27
CA ALA A 47 -19.74 27.23 -4.65
C ALA A 47 -18.82 27.14 -3.43
N VAL A 48 -18.98 28.04 -2.45
CA VAL A 48 -18.26 28.02 -1.17
C VAL A 48 -18.57 26.75 -0.39
N ASP A 49 -19.83 26.35 -0.31
CA ASP A 49 -20.24 25.12 0.37
C ASP A 49 -19.70 23.86 -0.33
N LYS A 50 -19.67 23.86 -1.67
CA LYS A 50 -19.04 22.79 -2.46
C LYS A 50 -17.54 22.73 -2.18
N TYR A 51 -16.86 23.87 -2.12
CA TYR A 51 -15.44 23.95 -1.81
C TYR A 51 -15.12 23.44 -0.39
N LYS A 52 -15.89 23.86 0.63
CA LYS A 52 -15.75 23.36 2.00
C LYS A 52 -15.95 21.85 2.09
N LYS A 53 -16.92 21.29 1.37
CA LYS A 53 -17.14 19.83 1.30
C LYS A 53 -15.97 19.11 0.65
N LEU A 54 -15.37 19.68 -0.39
CA LEU A 54 -14.19 19.11 -1.05
C LEU A 54 -12.95 19.19 -0.16
N ASP A 55 -12.71 20.31 0.53
CA ASP A 55 -11.63 20.47 1.50
C ASP A 55 -11.77 19.48 2.67
N GLY A 56 -12.98 19.32 3.21
CA GLY A 56 -13.26 18.30 4.23
C GLY A 56 -12.98 16.87 3.76
N LYS A 57 -13.37 16.53 2.52
CA LYS A 57 -13.05 15.23 1.91
C LYS A 57 -11.55 15.05 1.69
N ALA A 58 -10.84 16.08 1.26
CA ALA A 58 -9.39 16.04 1.04
C ALA A 58 -8.65 15.81 2.37
N LYS A 59 -9.04 16.51 3.44
CA LYS A 59 -8.51 16.27 4.79
C LYS A 59 -8.79 14.87 5.30
N HIS A 60 -9.98 14.34 5.04
CA HIS A 60 -10.32 12.97 5.40
C HIS A 60 -9.49 11.94 4.62
N LEU A 61 -9.31 12.16 3.31
CA LEU A 61 -8.46 11.31 2.47
C LEU A 61 -6.99 11.36 2.93
N GLN A 62 -6.49 12.55 3.28
CA GLN A 62 -5.15 12.73 3.83
C GLN A 62 -4.97 11.95 5.14
N ALA A 63 -5.94 12.03 6.06
CA ALA A 63 -5.90 11.27 7.31
C ALA A 63 -5.95 9.74 7.07
N ILE A 64 -6.73 9.28 6.09
CA ILE A 64 -6.75 7.87 5.68
C ILE A 64 -5.40 7.46 5.11
N LEU A 65 -4.79 8.27 4.25
CA LEU A 65 -3.48 7.99 3.67
C LEU A 65 -2.41 7.92 4.76
N GLU A 66 -2.41 8.83 5.73
CA GLU A 66 -1.49 8.79 6.88
C GLU A 66 -1.70 7.53 7.73
N ALA A 67 -2.95 7.16 8.03
CA ALA A 67 -3.26 5.94 8.78
C ALA A 67 -2.83 4.67 8.02
N VAL A 68 -3.04 4.63 6.71
CA VAL A 68 -2.58 3.54 5.84
C VAL A 68 -1.05 3.52 5.77
N GLN A 69 -0.41 4.68 5.71
CA GLN A 69 1.05 4.80 5.68
C GLN A 69 1.66 4.23 6.97
N VAL A 70 1.13 4.60 8.14
CA VAL A 70 1.54 4.03 9.43
C VAL A 70 1.27 2.53 9.49
N ALA A 71 0.11 2.06 8.99
CA ALA A 71 -0.22 0.65 8.97
C ALA A 71 0.69 -0.19 8.04
N LEU A 72 1.23 0.43 6.98
CA LEU A 72 2.14 -0.20 6.01
C LEU A 72 3.62 -0.03 6.38
N GLN A 73 3.94 0.70 7.45
CA GLN A 73 5.31 0.81 7.94
C GLN A 73 5.73 -0.49 8.61
N CYS A 74 6.92 -0.97 8.26
CA CYS A 74 7.54 -2.09 8.94
C CYS A 74 7.97 -1.67 10.34
N GLY A 75 7.55 -2.40 11.38
CA GLY A 75 7.97 -2.14 12.75
C GLY A 75 9.48 -2.30 13.03
N ILE A 76 10.26 -2.79 12.06
CA ILE A 76 11.71 -3.04 12.20
C ILE A 76 12.53 -1.93 11.52
N CYS A 77 12.20 -1.58 10.28
CA CYS A 77 12.97 -0.62 9.47
C CYS A 77 12.23 0.69 9.21
N GLU A 78 10.99 0.81 9.68
CA GLU A 78 10.10 1.99 9.53
C GLU A 78 9.81 2.40 8.08
N ARG A 79 10.22 1.58 7.10
CA ARG A 79 9.94 1.79 5.68
C ARG A 79 8.55 1.26 5.35
N LEU A 80 7.93 1.88 4.35
CA LEU A 80 6.68 1.44 3.75
C LEU A 80 6.91 0.16 2.94
N HIS A 81 6.14 -0.88 3.23
CA HIS A 81 6.18 -2.14 2.51
C HIS A 81 4.77 -2.56 2.10
N GLY A 82 4.62 -3.02 0.85
CA GLY A 82 3.38 -3.60 0.34
C GLY A 82 3.16 -5.06 0.76
N ASP A 83 4.20 -5.70 1.31
CA ASP A 83 4.26 -7.13 1.65
C ASP A 83 4.47 -7.35 3.16
N GLY A 84 3.57 -6.79 3.97
CA GLY A 84 3.56 -7.03 5.43
C GLY A 84 3.28 -8.49 5.78
N VAL A 85 4.05 -9.04 6.71
CA VAL A 85 3.86 -10.38 7.29
C VAL A 85 3.43 -10.22 8.75
N THR A 86 2.23 -10.69 9.08
CA THR A 86 1.73 -10.74 10.46
C THR A 86 2.04 -12.10 11.08
N PHE A 87 2.67 -12.09 12.25
CA PHE A 87 2.93 -13.29 13.04
C PHE A 87 1.72 -13.64 13.90
N HIS A 88 1.16 -14.83 13.75
CA HIS A 88 0.01 -15.26 14.56
C HIS A 88 0.38 -15.51 16.02
N GLU A 89 1.64 -15.89 16.28
CA GLU A 89 2.15 -16.23 17.60
C GLU A 89 2.27 -15.02 18.54
N CYS A 90 2.46 -13.82 18.00
CA CYS A 90 2.64 -12.60 18.80
C CYS A 90 1.85 -11.38 18.31
N GLY A 91 1.13 -11.47 17.18
CA GLY A 91 0.32 -10.38 16.63
C GLY A 91 1.10 -9.26 15.94
N HIS A 92 2.44 -9.32 15.94
CA HIS A 92 3.25 -8.29 15.32
C HIS A 92 3.24 -8.41 13.79
N THR A 93 3.25 -7.26 13.11
CA THR A 93 3.42 -7.17 11.65
C THR A 93 4.77 -6.53 11.34
N ALA A 94 5.51 -7.12 10.41
CA ALA A 94 6.76 -6.58 9.90
C ALA A 94 6.83 -6.72 8.37
N GLY A 95 7.64 -5.89 7.71
CA GLY A 95 7.86 -5.99 6.27
C GLY A 95 8.53 -7.32 5.90
N GLY A 96 8.05 -7.97 4.82
CA GLY A 96 8.51 -9.28 4.40
C GLY A 96 10.03 -9.38 4.25
N THR A 97 10.66 -8.39 3.63
CA THR A 97 12.14 -8.28 3.51
C THR A 97 12.86 -8.39 4.86
N CYS A 98 12.45 -7.60 5.85
CA CYS A 98 13.08 -7.62 7.17
C CYS A 98 12.88 -8.96 7.90
N VAL A 99 11.72 -9.59 7.72
CA VAL A 99 11.46 -10.94 8.25
C VAL A 99 12.39 -11.96 7.60
N ARG A 100 12.58 -11.89 6.27
CA ARG A 100 13.50 -12.76 5.54
C ARG A 100 14.94 -12.56 5.97
N ASP A 101 15.39 -11.33 6.14
CA ASP A 101 16.74 -11.03 6.61
C ASP A 101 17.00 -11.56 8.03
N ALA A 102 16.03 -11.38 8.93
CA ALA A 102 16.11 -11.92 10.28
C ALA A 102 16.17 -13.46 10.27
N PHE A 103 15.33 -14.09 9.45
CA PHE A 103 15.34 -15.54 9.27
C PHE A 103 16.65 -16.06 8.67
N ARG A 104 17.16 -15.39 7.62
CA ARG A 104 18.41 -15.73 6.93
C ARG A 104 19.57 -15.79 7.92
N ARG A 105 19.72 -14.78 8.77
CA ARG A 105 20.78 -14.74 9.80
C ARG A 105 20.71 -15.91 10.78
N ILE A 106 19.51 -16.32 11.17
CA ILE A 106 19.33 -17.47 12.08
C ILE A 106 19.68 -18.78 11.37
N LEU A 107 19.30 -18.92 10.10
CA LEU A 107 19.68 -20.10 9.33
C LEU A 107 21.16 -20.16 9.01
N GLU A 108 21.82 -19.03 8.70
CA GLU A 108 23.27 -18.98 8.50
C GLU A 108 24.04 -19.47 9.74
N GLN A 109 23.52 -19.19 10.94
CA GLN A 109 24.10 -19.72 12.19
C GLN A 109 23.92 -21.23 12.34
N ARG A 110 22.84 -21.81 11.79
CA ARG A 110 22.52 -23.24 11.88
C ARG A 110 23.08 -24.05 10.71
N LEU A 111 23.29 -23.42 9.55
CA LEU A 111 23.84 -24.00 8.32
C LEU A 111 25.01 -23.17 7.78
N PRO A 112 26.10 -22.98 8.54
CA PRO A 112 27.22 -22.14 8.10
C PRO A 112 28.00 -22.71 6.92
N ALA A 113 27.88 -24.01 6.65
CA ALA A 113 28.68 -24.72 5.66
C ALA A 113 28.02 -24.82 4.26
N VAL A 114 26.74 -24.47 4.13
CA VAL A 114 25.99 -24.63 2.87
C VAL A 114 26.10 -23.34 2.07
N VAL A 115 26.99 -23.34 1.08
CA VAL A 115 27.17 -22.24 0.13
C VAL A 115 26.50 -22.63 -1.18
N GLY A 116 25.38 -21.97 -1.52
CA GLY A 116 24.64 -22.23 -2.76
C GLY A 116 23.44 -23.18 -2.58
N PHE A 117 22.51 -23.14 -3.54
CA PHE A 117 21.34 -24.02 -3.49
C PHE A 117 21.78 -25.49 -3.52
N PRO A 118 21.22 -26.39 -2.68
CA PRO A 118 21.60 -27.79 -2.70
C PRO A 118 21.22 -28.38 -4.05
N ILE A 119 22.23 -28.66 -4.87
CA ILE A 119 22.10 -29.22 -6.21
C ILE A 119 22.46 -30.70 -6.23
N SER A 120 23.01 -31.23 -5.14
CA SER A 120 23.37 -32.63 -4.99
C SER A 120 22.66 -33.30 -3.82
N ARG A 121 22.50 -34.64 -3.92
CA ARG A 121 21.99 -35.47 -2.82
C ARG A 121 22.86 -35.39 -1.56
N ASP A 122 24.17 -35.23 -1.72
CA ASP A 122 25.09 -35.13 -0.58
C ASP A 122 24.89 -33.82 0.19
N GLU A 123 24.67 -32.69 -0.49
CA GLU A 123 24.33 -31.42 0.15
C GLU A 123 22.97 -31.48 0.87
N LEU A 124 21.96 -32.08 0.24
CA LEU A 124 20.67 -32.34 0.89
C LEU A 124 20.84 -33.20 2.14
N ARG A 125 21.70 -34.22 2.09
CA ARG A 125 22.01 -35.09 3.23
C ARG A 125 22.73 -34.34 4.35
N GLN A 126 23.63 -33.41 4.03
CA GLN A 126 24.28 -32.55 5.02
C GLN A 126 23.26 -31.67 5.74
N ILE A 127 22.33 -31.04 5.01
CA ILE A 127 21.23 -30.25 5.59
C ILE A 127 20.36 -31.15 6.47
N ALA A 128 19.98 -32.34 6.00
CA ALA A 128 19.16 -33.28 6.77
C ALA A 128 19.85 -33.72 8.06
N ASN A 129 21.15 -34.02 8.03
CA ASN A 129 21.93 -34.33 9.23
C ASN A 129 21.96 -33.16 10.23
N GLN A 130 22.08 -31.92 9.76
CA GLN A 130 21.97 -30.75 10.63
C GLN A 130 20.58 -30.66 11.28
N ILE A 131 19.51 -30.89 10.54
CA ILE A 131 18.15 -30.92 11.12
C ILE A 131 18.03 -32.01 12.20
N LEU A 132 18.60 -33.20 11.96
CA LEU A 132 18.61 -34.29 12.94
C LEU A 132 19.37 -33.89 14.23
N LEU A 133 20.49 -33.19 14.12
CA LEU A 133 21.24 -32.68 15.28
C LEU A 133 20.43 -31.69 16.13
N PHE A 134 19.45 -31.00 15.53
CA PHE A 134 18.54 -30.08 16.21
C PHE A 134 17.25 -30.75 16.71
N GLY A 135 17.25 -32.07 16.88
CA GLY A 135 16.13 -32.84 17.42
C GLY A 135 15.19 -33.42 16.36
N GLY A 136 15.58 -33.37 15.08
CA GLY A 136 14.87 -34.05 14.00
C GLY A 136 13.54 -33.44 13.58
N ASP A 137 13.14 -32.30 14.16
CA ASP A 137 11.94 -31.57 13.75
C ASP A 137 12.33 -30.35 12.90
N PRO A 138 12.03 -30.37 11.59
CA PRO A 138 12.23 -29.21 10.72
C PRO A 138 11.54 -27.95 11.25
N ASN A 139 10.39 -28.05 11.92
CA ASN A 139 9.70 -26.87 12.45
C ASN A 139 10.48 -26.19 13.58
N ILE A 140 11.27 -26.96 14.33
CA ILE A 140 12.19 -26.42 15.33
C ILE A 140 13.40 -25.82 14.63
N PHE A 141 13.98 -26.56 13.67
CA PHE A 141 15.15 -26.11 12.92
C PHE A 141 14.93 -24.84 12.10
N PHE A 142 13.72 -24.62 11.60
CA PHE A 142 13.33 -23.41 10.85
C PHE A 142 12.59 -22.40 11.73
N SER A 143 12.61 -22.55 13.06
CA SER A 143 12.04 -21.54 13.96
C SER A 143 12.97 -20.34 14.13
N TYR A 144 12.43 -19.14 14.33
CA TYR A 144 13.22 -17.92 14.53
C TYR A 144 12.53 -16.98 15.53
N PRO A 145 13.30 -16.16 16.27
CA PRO A 145 12.70 -15.17 17.14
C PRO A 145 12.05 -14.06 16.31
N CYS A 146 10.86 -13.63 16.73
CA CYS A 146 10.22 -12.43 16.21
C CYS A 146 11.20 -11.25 16.40
N PRO A 147 11.51 -10.48 15.35
CA PRO A 147 12.47 -9.38 15.43
C PRO A 147 12.02 -8.22 16.34
N LEU A 148 10.73 -8.20 16.74
CA LEU A 148 10.15 -7.13 17.56
C LEU A 148 10.01 -7.50 19.04
N CYS A 149 9.74 -8.76 19.35
CA CYS A 149 9.43 -9.20 20.72
C CYS A 149 10.12 -10.51 21.13
N LEU A 150 10.91 -11.09 20.24
CA LEU A 150 11.66 -12.34 20.44
C LEU A 150 10.82 -13.61 20.65
N THR A 151 9.48 -13.52 20.63
CA THR A 151 8.61 -14.70 20.60
C THR A 151 9.00 -15.63 19.46
N THR A 152 9.17 -16.92 19.74
CA THR A 152 9.55 -17.92 18.73
C THR A 152 8.45 -18.11 17.71
N ILE A 153 8.77 -17.83 16.44
CA ILE A 153 7.94 -18.07 15.27
C ILE A 153 8.34 -19.43 14.69
N ARG A 154 7.37 -20.33 14.49
CA ARG A 154 7.60 -21.69 13.98
C ARG A 154 7.20 -21.87 12.52
N ARG A 155 6.83 -20.78 11.85
CA ARG A 155 6.36 -20.79 10.47
C ARG A 155 7.38 -20.15 9.57
N VAL A 156 7.61 -20.79 8.44
CA VAL A 156 8.40 -20.25 7.35
C VAL A 156 7.80 -18.91 6.89
N PRO A 157 8.60 -17.87 6.61
CA PRO A 157 8.08 -16.62 6.07
C PRO A 157 7.28 -16.86 4.78
N ALA A 158 6.10 -16.24 4.65
CA ALA A 158 5.11 -16.54 3.60
C ALA A 158 5.64 -16.40 2.16
N THR A 159 6.74 -15.67 1.96
CA THR A 159 7.39 -15.44 0.65
C THR A 159 8.53 -16.44 0.35
N ALA A 160 8.73 -17.48 1.16
CA ALA A 160 9.82 -18.45 1.00
C ALA A 160 9.42 -19.68 0.18
N THR A 161 8.95 -19.47 -1.06
CA THR A 161 8.50 -20.58 -1.92
C THR A 161 9.60 -21.61 -2.17
N GLY A 162 10.85 -21.16 -2.34
CA GLY A 162 11.98 -22.07 -2.53
C GLY A 162 12.26 -22.93 -1.30
N LEU A 163 12.07 -22.39 -0.10
CA LEU A 163 12.19 -23.17 1.14
C LEU A 163 11.13 -24.26 1.25
N ASN A 164 9.89 -24.01 0.80
CA ASN A 164 8.88 -25.06 0.77
C ASN A 164 9.27 -26.21 -0.16
N ASN A 165 9.89 -25.91 -1.31
CA ASN A 165 10.39 -26.94 -2.22
C ASN A 165 11.52 -27.75 -1.56
N VAL A 166 12.52 -27.08 -0.98
CA VAL A 166 13.61 -27.74 -0.24
C VAL A 166 13.07 -28.61 0.90
N LEU A 167 12.05 -28.14 1.63
CA LEU A 167 11.40 -28.93 2.68
C LEU A 167 10.70 -30.19 2.15
N MET A 168 10.12 -30.13 0.94
CA MET A 168 9.54 -31.30 0.30
C MET A 168 10.62 -32.31 -0.10
N ASP A 169 11.75 -31.84 -0.62
CA ASP A 169 12.87 -32.70 -1.02
C ASP A 169 13.62 -33.30 0.18
N LEU A 170 13.66 -32.58 1.31
CA LEU A 170 14.27 -33.06 2.56
C LEU A 170 13.49 -34.18 3.24
N ARG A 171 12.15 -34.23 3.07
CA ARG A 171 11.31 -35.22 3.77
C ARG A 171 11.70 -36.67 3.45
N PRO A 172 11.85 -37.09 2.18
CA PRO A 172 12.37 -38.41 1.85
C PRO A 172 13.76 -38.67 2.44
N THR A 173 14.67 -37.70 2.38
CA THR A 173 16.04 -37.84 2.92
C THR A 173 16.02 -38.03 4.44
N LEU A 174 15.21 -37.27 5.17
CA LEU A 174 15.04 -37.42 6.62
C LEU A 174 14.45 -38.80 6.98
N ALA A 175 13.48 -39.29 6.22
CA ALA A 175 12.91 -40.63 6.43
C ALA A 175 13.97 -41.72 6.21
N THR A 176 14.73 -41.66 5.12
CA THR A 176 15.80 -42.65 4.84
C THR A 176 16.90 -42.66 5.90
N LEU A 177 17.29 -41.49 6.43
CA LEU A 177 18.26 -41.39 7.52
C LEU A 177 17.70 -41.89 8.86
N HIS A 178 16.38 -41.79 9.05
CA HIS A 178 15.70 -42.31 10.23
C HIS A 178 15.50 -43.85 10.15
N ASP A 179 15.37 -44.40 8.93
CA ASP A 179 14.94 -45.77 8.69
C ASP A 179 16.06 -46.75 8.25
N GLY A 180 17.29 -46.32 7.98
CA GLY A 180 18.34 -47.27 7.54
C GLY A 180 19.77 -46.76 7.64
N ASP A 181 20.79 -47.57 7.97
CA ASP A 181 20.96 -49.03 8.08
C ASP A 181 20.36 -49.94 6.99
N GLY A 182 19.79 -49.37 5.92
CA GLY A 182 19.16 -50.11 4.85
C GLY A 182 19.35 -49.37 3.54
N GLY A 183 20.28 -49.86 2.72
CA GLY A 183 20.74 -49.19 1.51
C GLY A 183 19.78 -49.28 0.32
N SER A 184 20.37 -48.88 -0.81
CA SER A 184 19.91 -48.99 -2.20
C SER A 184 19.08 -47.83 -2.77
N SER A 185 19.82 -47.03 -3.55
CA SER A 185 19.60 -46.64 -4.96
C SER A 185 18.26 -46.06 -5.42
N GLY A 186 18.37 -45.00 -6.22
CA GLY A 186 17.41 -44.69 -7.27
C GLY A 186 17.31 -43.20 -7.58
N ASP A 187 17.63 -42.86 -8.82
CA ASP A 187 17.20 -41.70 -9.61
C ASP A 187 17.79 -40.31 -9.31
N ASP A 188 18.83 -39.98 -10.08
CA ASP A 188 19.36 -38.63 -10.29
C ASP A 188 18.41 -37.87 -11.22
N GLY A 189 17.31 -37.36 -10.65
CA GLY A 189 16.55 -36.30 -11.27
C GLY A 189 17.34 -35.00 -11.11
N ASP A 190 17.98 -34.53 -12.18
CA ASP A 190 18.63 -33.23 -12.24
C ASP A 190 17.62 -32.12 -11.89
N VAL A 191 17.68 -31.63 -10.65
CA VAL A 191 16.94 -30.45 -10.22
C VAL A 191 17.77 -29.24 -10.63
N ASN A 192 17.49 -28.74 -11.83
CA ASN A 192 18.09 -27.50 -12.33
C ASN A 192 17.46 -26.31 -11.60
N VAL A 193 18.15 -25.76 -10.60
CA VAL A 193 17.79 -24.45 -10.01
C VAL A 193 18.93 -23.47 -10.22
N ILE A 194 18.59 -22.41 -10.95
CA ILE A 194 19.45 -21.28 -11.27
C ILE A 194 19.48 -20.36 -10.04
N GLY A 195 20.57 -20.36 -9.30
CA GLY A 195 20.85 -19.41 -8.22
C GLY A 195 22.18 -19.73 -7.54
N SER A 196 23.05 -18.73 -7.40
CA SER A 196 24.39 -18.90 -6.82
C SER A 196 24.40 -18.82 -5.28
N ASN A 197 23.26 -18.53 -4.63
CA ASN A 197 23.14 -18.48 -3.17
C ASN A 197 21.93 -19.27 -2.65
N PHE A 198 22.16 -20.21 -1.71
CA PHE A 198 21.10 -21.01 -1.04
C PHE A 198 19.98 -20.13 -0.52
N PHE A 199 20.33 -19.08 0.22
CA PHE A 199 19.39 -18.23 0.91
C PHE A 199 18.62 -17.32 -0.05
N CYS A 200 19.19 -16.98 -1.21
CA CYS A 200 18.44 -16.33 -2.29
C CYS A 200 17.53 -17.35 -3.00
N GLY A 201 17.94 -18.62 -3.13
CA GLY A 201 17.07 -19.67 -3.66
C GLY A 201 15.87 -19.99 -2.75
N LEU A 202 15.99 -19.81 -1.43
CA LEU A 202 14.90 -20.06 -0.46
C LEU A 202 13.72 -19.08 -0.60
N PHE A 203 13.98 -17.85 -1.02
CA PHE A 203 12.98 -16.80 -1.21
C PHE A 203 13.14 -16.35 -2.64
N LEU A 204 12.20 -16.62 -3.55
CA LEU A 204 12.28 -16.36 -5.02
C LEU A 204 12.70 -14.92 -5.39
N GLU A 205 13.92 -14.54 -5.04
CA GLU A 205 14.55 -13.25 -5.13
C GLU A 205 15.50 -13.37 -6.31
N LEU A 206 15.37 -12.46 -7.28
CA LEU A 206 16.35 -12.34 -8.34
C LEU A 206 17.67 -11.88 -7.70
N GLU A 207 18.76 -12.59 -7.97
CA GLU A 207 20.10 -12.13 -7.61
C GLU A 207 20.34 -10.80 -8.33
N ALA A 208 20.63 -9.75 -7.54
CA ALA A 208 20.90 -8.40 -8.02
C ALA A 208 22.33 -8.28 -8.59
#